data_AF-A0A3D4V0B8-F1
#
_entry.id   AF-A0A3D4V0B8-F1
#
_cell.length_a   1.000
_cell.length_b   1.000
_cell.length_c   1.000
_cell.angle_alpha   90.00
_cell.angle_beta   90.00
_cell.angle_gamma   90.00
#
_symmetry.space_group_name_H-M   'P 1'
#
loop_
_entity.id
_entity.type
_entity.pdbx_description
1 polymer ?
#
loop_
_entity_poly.entity_id
_entity_poly.type
_entity_poly.pdbx_seq_one_letter_code
_entity_poly.pdbx_strand_id
1 'polypeptide(L)' 'MNCKKSEFNLDTTVTYLNCAYMSPVMRCVEDAGIRGIRKKRKPNVISGSDFFS' A
#
# COMPACT_ATOMS: atom_id res chain seq x y z
N MET A 1 -20.35 -7.04 5.61
CA MET A 1 -19.09 -6.68 4.93
C MET A 1 -19.29 -5.31 4.31
N ASN A 2 -18.48 -4.30 4.69
CA ASN A 2 -18.67 -2.92 4.23
C ASN A 2 -17.84 -2.67 2.97
N CYS A 3 -18.39 -1.89 2.02
CA CYS A 3 -17.65 -1.47 0.83
C CYS A 3 -16.37 -0.72 1.21
N LYS A 4 -15.24 -1.08 0.58
CA LYS A 4 -13.93 -0.46 0.81
C LYS A 4 -13.43 0.34 -0.39
N LYS A 5 -14.30 0.70 -1.35
CA LYS A 5 -13.93 1.51 -2.53
C LYS A 5 -13.19 2.80 -2.14
N SER A 6 -13.59 3.42 -1.02
CA SER A 6 -12.97 4.62 -0.47
C SER A 6 -11.54 4.43 0.01
N GLU A 7 -11.00 3.21 0.12
CA GLU A 7 -9.63 2.94 0.57
C GLU A 7 -8.64 2.85 -0.60
N PHE A 8 -9.12 2.97 -1.83
CA PHE A 8 -8.30 2.91 -3.04
C PHE A 8 -8.24 4.28 -3.70
N ASN A 9 -7.18 4.52 -4.47
CA ASN A 9 -7.04 5.70 -5.30
C ASN A 9 -7.31 5.34 -6.77
N LEU A 10 -8.59 5.17 -7.10
CA LEU A 10 -9.06 4.92 -8.46
C LEU A 10 -9.89 6.11 -8.93
N ASP A 11 -9.83 6.38 -10.23
CA ASP A 11 -10.70 7.38 -10.85
C ASP A 11 -12.17 7.01 -10.60
N THR A 12 -12.96 7.97 -10.14
CA THR A 12 -14.38 7.76 -9.81
C THR A 12 -15.26 7.47 -11.03
N THR A 13 -14.78 7.83 -12.22
CA THR A 13 -15.50 7.68 -13.50
C THR A 13 -15.30 6.32 -14.16
N VAL A 14 -14.36 5.50 -13.68
CA VAL A 14 -14.04 4.19 -14.28
C VAL A 14 -14.52 3.03 -13.42
N THR A 15 -14.93 1.95 -14.09
CA THR A 15 -15.14 0.64 -13.47
C THR A 15 -13.94 -0.23 -13.81
N TYR A 16 -13.02 -0.36 -12.85
CA TYR A 16 -11.78 -1.11 -13.04
C TYR A 16 -12.01 -2.62 -12.86
N LEU A 17 -11.90 -3.40 -13.95
CA LEU A 17 -12.13 -4.86 -13.94
C LEU A 17 -10.83 -5.69 -14.04
N ASN A 18 -9.71 -5.07 -14.41
CA ASN A 18 -8.46 -5.77 -14.71
C ASN A 18 -7.62 -6.15 -13.47
N CYS A 19 -8.26 -6.48 -12.36
CA CYS A 19 -7.60 -6.78 -11.08
C CYS A 19 -6.72 -8.04 -11.14
N ALA A 20 -7.00 -8.97 -12.05
CA ALA A 20 -6.20 -10.18 -12.24
C ALA A 20 -4.81 -9.87 -12.83
N TYR A 21 -4.71 -8.85 -13.67
CA TYR A 21 -3.42 -8.36 -14.17
C TYR A 21 -2.76 -7.44 -13.13
N MET A 22 -3.50 -6.46 -12.62
CA MET A 22 -2.99 -5.52 -11.62
C MET A 22 -4.12 -5.05 -10.70
N SER A 23 -4.04 -5.37 -9.41
CA SER A 23 -5.02 -4.84 -8.46
C SER A 23 -4.66 -3.40 -8.06
N PRO A 24 -5.65 -2.53 -7.78
CA PRO A 24 -5.38 -1.23 -7.19
C PRO A 24 -4.79 -1.42 -5.79
N VAL A 25 -3.85 -0.56 -5.43
CA VAL A 25 -3.21 -0.58 -4.11
C VAL A 25 -4.09 0.19 -3.12
N MET A 26 -4.36 -0.40 -1.95
CA MET A 26 -4.99 0.32 -0.85
C MET A 26 -4.07 1.44 -0.35
N ARG A 27 -4.61 2.60 0.03
CA ARG A 27 -3.82 3.73 0.53
C ARG A 27 -2.90 3.36 1.69
N CYS A 28 -3.38 2.54 2.64
CA CYS A 28 -2.56 2.12 3.77
C CYS A 28 -1.34 1.28 3.36
N VAL A 29 -1.46 0.50 2.28
CA VAL A 29 -0.37 -0.31 1.71
C VAL A 29 0.61 0.58 0.96
N GLU A 30 0.10 1.53 0.17
CA GLU A 30 0.91 2.56 -0.49
C GLU A 30 1.76 3.34 0.53
N ASP A 31 1.13 3.84 1.60
CA ASP A 31 1.80 4.56 2.68
C ASP A 31 2.88 3.72 3.36
N ALA A 32 2.59 2.45 3.64
CA ALA A 32 3.55 1.51 4.20
C ALA A 32 4.75 1.29 3.26
N GLY A 33 4.50 1.16 1.96
CA GLY A 33 5.53 1.06 0.93
C GLY A 33 6.45 2.28 0.91
N ILE A 34 5.88 3.49 0.92
CA ILE A 34 6.63 4.75 0.96
C ILE A 34 7.50 4.82 2.22
N ARG A 35 6.94 4.49 3.40
CA ARG A 35 7.71 4.44 4.66
C ARG A 35 8.87 3.45 4.57
N GLY A 36 8.63 2.25 4.05
CA GLY A 36 9.65 1.23 3.87
C GLY A 36 10.80 1.70 2.98
N ILE A 37 10.50 2.29 1.82
CA ILE A 37 11.51 2.85 0.91
C ILE A 37 12.32 3.97 1.58
N ARG A 38 11.67 4.87 2.31
CA ARG A 38 12.36 5.93 3.06
C ARG A 38 13.29 5.35 4.13
N LYS A 39 12.84 4.32 4.86
CA LYS A 39 13.64 3.66 5.90
C LYS A 39 14.87 2.96 5.35
N LYS A 40 14.76 2.33 4.17
CA LYS A 40 15.88 1.70 3.46
C LYS A 40 17.05 2.64 3.14
N ARG A 41 16.83 3.96 3.13
CA ARG A 41 17.92 4.96 2.98
C ARG A 41 18.90 4.97 4.16
N LYS A 42 18.49 4.48 5.34
CA LYS A 42 19.29 4.39 6.56
C LYS A 42 19.19 2.98 7.13
N PRO A 43 19.80 1.97 6.48
CA PRO A 43 19.61 0.57 6.86
C PRO A 43 20.08 0.27 8.30
N ASN A 44 21.04 1.04 8.82
CA ASN A 44 21.54 0.91 10.19
C ASN A 44 20.51 1.23 11.30
N VAL A 45 19.36 1.81 10.95
CA VAL A 45 18.27 2.09 11.91
C VAL A 45 17.13 1.08 11.81
N ILE A 46 17.25 0.07 10.95
CA ILE A 46 16.30 -1.03 10.82
C ILE A 46 16.66 -2.08 11.86
N SER A 47 15.72 -2.43 12.72
CA SER A 47 15.89 -3.44 13.77
C SER A 47 14.94 -4.62 13.58
N GLY A 48 15.10 -5.68 14.38
CA GLY A 48 14.22 -6.85 14.33
C GLY A 48 12.74 -6.51 14.56
N SER A 49 12.43 -5.50 15.39
CA SER A 49 11.04 -5.10 15.62
C SER A 49 10.35 -4.64 14.34
N ASP A 50 11.07 -4.02 13.41
CA ASP A 50 10.49 -3.54 12.14
C ASP A 50 9.93 -4.65 11.24
N PHE A 51 10.25 -5.91 11.52
CA PHE A 51 9.77 -7.07 10.78
C PHE A 51 8.82 -7.96 11.58
N PHE A 52 8.89 -7.95 12.91
CA PHE A 52 8.28 -8.97 13.76
C PHE A 52 7.34 -8.42 14.85
N SER A 53 7.13 -7.10 14.94
CA SER A 53 6.15 -6.49 15.85
C SER A 53 4.83 -6.13 15.19
#